data_AF-A0A8D0B4G8-F1
#
_entry.id   AF-A0A8D0B4G8-F1
#
_cell.length_a   1.000
_cell.length_b   1.000
_cell.length_c   1.000
_cell.angle_alpha   90.00
_cell.angle_beta   90.00
_cell.angle_gamma   90.00
#
_symmetry.space_group_name_H-M   'P 1'
#
loop_
_entity.id
_entity.type
_entity.pdbx_description
1 polymer ?
#
loop_
_entity_poly.entity_id
_entity_poly.type
_entity_poly.pdbx_seq_one_letter_code
_entity_poly.pdbx_strand_id
1 'polypeptide(L)'
;MAAVAAGGGSLSRGRQEAAATGGRRCGRAERALTAALPATPPQLVPGGLPLSERRSSSSAAAFLAQEEEYKRLNAELEAKTAELVRQAEEVLKDQQEMLSRPLSAQAELFDEEAKHQRDVSSPELPVLPLILKKQLNKKKSSCGAPARPQTQPGKKGKGAPPSAKGRAREIPSAADIATPDFSLAKTIRKIEEQLEEGPSPDLEDDFIPSAGSELGAEAQIRFLKAKLRVMQEELDTLGQECNKKDEENLNLSSRLKEFEEERGRLQRTASLQQSQIEKYKTLSEEANRRSEGLQQKLSAQEKELENLKRAQKQASASQSTTEVRLNRALEEAERYKMELNKLKQNNKELVNQEHKKLEELKIENKRLEKQKGELMAGFKKQLKLIDILKRQKKEHQKQEQDVRDTGLKRRKTRSPRIRAITSPNT
;
A
#
# COMPACT_ATOMS: atom_id res chain seq x y z
N MET A 1 -30.08 64.03 -19.33
CA MET A 1 -28.96 64.99 -19.34
C MET A 1 -27.84 64.46 -18.45
N ALA A 2 -26.61 64.41 -18.97
CA ALA A 2 -25.27 64.46 -18.33
C ALA A 2 -25.01 63.58 -17.08
N ALA A 3 -24.11 62.58 -17.12
CA ALA A 3 -22.63 62.65 -16.92
C ALA A 3 -22.23 62.88 -15.44
N VAL A 4 -21.23 62.29 -14.77
CA VAL A 4 -20.05 61.45 -15.08
C VAL A 4 -19.37 61.00 -13.74
N ALA A 5 -18.64 59.86 -13.76
CA ALA A 5 -17.54 59.39 -12.87
C ALA A 5 -17.81 59.10 -11.35
N ALA A 6 -17.13 58.20 -10.62
CA ALA A 6 -15.83 57.52 -10.80
C ALA A 6 -15.71 56.23 -9.93
N GLY A 7 -14.77 55.34 -10.31
CA GLY A 7 -13.96 54.43 -9.46
C GLY A 7 -14.64 53.12 -9.04
N GLY A 8 -14.09 51.92 -9.20
CA GLY A 8 -12.74 51.45 -9.53
C GLY A 8 -12.49 50.19 -8.68
N GLY A 9 -12.33 49.01 -9.28
CA GLY A 9 -12.06 47.79 -8.51
C GLY A 9 -12.00 46.50 -9.32
N SER A 10 -10.79 45.97 -9.45
CA SER A 10 -10.41 44.55 -9.61
C SER A 10 -11.03 43.72 -10.74
N LEU A 11 -10.18 43.15 -11.61
CA LEU A 11 -10.13 41.69 -11.83
C LEU A 11 -8.90 41.29 -12.67
N SER A 12 -8.18 40.36 -12.09
CA SER A 12 -7.03 39.56 -12.50
C SER A 12 -7.11 38.97 -13.91
N ARG A 13 -6.07 39.21 -14.73
CA ARG A 13 -5.77 38.41 -15.93
C ARG A 13 -4.70 37.38 -15.60
N GLY A 14 -5.04 36.12 -15.90
CA GLY A 14 -4.22 34.93 -15.65
C GLY A 14 -2.95 34.89 -16.51
N ARG A 15 -1.88 34.43 -15.87
CA ARG A 15 -0.59 34.11 -16.46
C ARG A 15 -0.55 32.59 -16.65
N GLN A 16 -0.58 32.13 -17.90
CA GLN A 16 -0.27 30.74 -18.25
C GLN A 16 1.26 30.62 -18.32
N GLU A 17 1.85 29.82 -17.43
CA GLU A 17 3.23 29.34 -17.57
C GLU A 17 3.20 27.92 -18.15
N ALA A 18 3.82 27.77 -19.32
CA ALA A 18 4.08 26.51 -19.97
C ALA A 18 5.35 25.88 -19.36
N ALA A 19 5.19 24.76 -18.64
CA ALA A 19 6.30 23.97 -18.14
C ALA A 19 6.65 22.86 -19.14
N ALA A 20 7.77 23.04 -19.86
CA ALA A 20 8.39 22.02 -20.68
C ALA A 20 9.09 20.98 -19.80
N THR A 21 8.56 19.76 -19.74
CA THR A 21 9.19 18.61 -19.09
C THR A 21 9.92 17.76 -20.13
N GLY A 22 11.24 17.95 -20.21
CA GLY A 22 12.14 17.10 -21.01
C GLY A 22 12.43 15.78 -20.28
N GLY A 23 11.79 14.70 -20.73
CA GLY A 23 12.05 13.35 -20.23
C GLY A 23 13.39 12.81 -20.72
N ARG A 24 14.33 12.59 -19.79
CA ARG A 24 15.56 11.84 -20.04
C ARG A 24 15.24 10.34 -20.03
N ARG A 25 15.50 9.67 -21.15
CA ARG A 25 15.48 8.21 -21.27
C ARG A 25 16.73 7.65 -20.59
N CYS A 26 16.56 6.91 -19.49
CA CYS A 26 17.63 6.09 -18.91
C CYS A 26 17.67 4.75 -19.63
N GLY A 27 18.77 4.47 -20.33
CA GLY A 27 19.09 3.19 -20.92
C GLY A 27 19.40 2.14 -19.84
N ARG A 28 18.76 0.98 -19.96
CA ARG A 28 18.96 -0.19 -19.11
C ARG A 28 20.19 -0.96 -19.61
N ALA A 29 21.28 -0.94 -18.85
CA ALA A 29 22.44 -1.81 -19.08
C ALA A 29 22.25 -3.10 -18.27
N GLU A 30 21.98 -4.22 -18.94
CA GLU A 30 22.01 -5.54 -18.32
C GLU A 30 23.48 -6.01 -18.24
N ARG A 31 23.99 -6.21 -17.02
CA ARG A 31 25.26 -6.91 -16.77
C ARG A 31 24.96 -8.39 -16.55
N ALA A 32 25.46 -9.24 -17.44
CA ALA A 32 25.50 -10.69 -17.26
C ALA A 32 26.68 -11.06 -16.34
N LEU A 33 26.41 -11.83 -15.30
CA LEU A 33 27.38 -12.53 -14.47
C LEU A 33 27.78 -13.83 -15.18
N THR A 34 29.05 -13.99 -15.53
CA THR A 34 29.61 -15.29 -15.92
C THR A 34 30.74 -15.67 -14.98
N ALA A 35 30.62 -16.88 -14.43
CA ALA A 35 31.45 -17.48 -13.41
C ALA A 35 32.89 -17.76 -13.89
N ALA A 36 33.83 -17.60 -12.96
CA ALA A 36 35.24 -17.87 -13.11
C ALA A 36 35.56 -19.36 -12.87
N LEU A 37 36.41 -19.94 -13.72
CA LEU A 37 37.21 -21.14 -13.46
C LEU A 37 38.64 -20.94 -14.01
N PRO A 38 39.65 -21.63 -13.45
CA PRO A 38 41.03 -21.14 -13.41
C PRO A 38 41.86 -21.59 -14.61
N ALA A 39 42.75 -20.71 -15.08
CA ALA A 39 43.72 -20.97 -16.14
C ALA A 39 45.09 -21.34 -15.56
N THR A 40 45.65 -22.46 -16.01
CA THR A 40 47.07 -22.84 -15.91
C THR A 40 47.92 -22.09 -16.95
N PRO A 41 49.22 -21.83 -16.69
CA PRO A 41 50.03 -20.92 -17.51
C PRO A 41 50.78 -21.64 -18.66
N PRO A 42 51.01 -21.00 -19.82
CA PRO A 42 51.99 -21.45 -20.78
C PRO A 42 53.30 -20.65 -20.71
N GLN A 43 54.36 -21.34 -21.10
CA GLN A 43 55.76 -20.96 -21.00
C GLN A 43 56.19 -19.84 -21.95
N LEU A 44 57.26 -19.16 -21.52
CA LEU A 44 58.08 -18.19 -22.22
C LEU A 44 58.90 -18.80 -23.38
N VAL A 45 58.88 -18.14 -24.54
CA VAL A 45 60.04 -18.07 -25.46
C VAL A 45 60.05 -16.66 -26.12
N PRO A 46 61.20 -15.98 -26.27
CA PRO A 46 61.23 -14.53 -26.51
C PRO A 46 61.46 -14.17 -27.99
N GLY A 47 60.87 -13.06 -28.43
CA GLY A 47 61.28 -12.42 -29.69
C GLY A 47 60.27 -11.41 -30.23
N GLY A 48 60.68 -10.13 -30.26
CA GLY A 48 60.10 -9.10 -31.13
C GLY A 48 59.18 -8.10 -30.46
N LEU A 49 59.73 -6.94 -30.07
CA LEU A 49 58.96 -5.71 -29.86
C LEU A 49 58.39 -5.24 -31.21
N PRO A 50 57.20 -4.60 -31.20
CA PRO A 50 57.17 -3.25 -31.71
C PRO A 50 56.50 -2.25 -30.76
N LEU A 51 57.05 -1.04 -30.79
CA LEU A 51 56.63 0.15 -30.07
C LEU A 51 55.19 0.56 -30.44
N SER A 52 54.19 -0.01 -29.76
CA SER A 52 52.80 0.50 -29.75
C SER A 52 52.08 0.27 -28.40
N GLU A 53 52.80 -0.05 -27.33
CA GLU A 53 52.20 -0.42 -26.03
C GLU A 53 52.07 0.73 -25.02
N ARG A 54 52.66 1.90 -25.27
CA ARG A 54 52.59 3.02 -24.31
C ARG A 54 51.27 3.80 -24.29
N ARG A 55 50.38 3.58 -25.26
CA ARG A 55 49.03 4.20 -25.28
C ARG A 55 47.92 3.26 -24.81
N SER A 56 48.14 1.95 -24.82
CA SER A 56 47.21 0.94 -24.30
C SER A 56 47.39 0.67 -22.81
N SER A 57 48.60 0.87 -22.27
CA SER A 57 48.86 0.71 -20.83
C SER A 57 48.17 1.79 -19.98
N SER A 58 48.01 3.01 -20.50
CA SER A 58 47.31 4.09 -19.78
C SER A 58 45.80 3.89 -19.76
N SER A 59 45.21 3.35 -20.83
CA SER A 59 43.79 3.00 -20.85
C SER A 59 43.50 1.77 -19.98
N ALA A 60 44.38 0.75 -20.01
CA ALA A 60 44.28 -0.40 -19.13
C ALA A 60 44.40 -0.02 -17.64
N ALA A 61 45.34 0.85 -17.29
CA ALA A 61 45.47 1.38 -15.93
C ALA A 61 44.25 2.24 -15.51
N ALA A 62 43.68 3.01 -16.43
CA ALA A 62 42.45 3.78 -16.17
C ALA A 62 41.22 2.87 -15.96
N PHE A 63 41.09 1.79 -16.72
CA PHE A 63 40.01 0.81 -16.52
C PHE A 63 40.15 0.07 -15.19
N LEU A 64 41.38 -0.29 -14.78
CA LEU A 64 41.64 -0.91 -13.49
C LEU A 64 41.31 0.03 -12.32
N ALA A 65 41.70 1.30 -12.40
CA ALA A 65 41.34 2.30 -11.39
C ALA A 65 39.82 2.49 -11.27
N GLN A 66 39.11 2.50 -12.41
CA GLN A 66 37.67 2.58 -12.45
C GLN A 66 36.99 1.31 -11.87
N GLU A 67 37.57 0.13 -12.11
CA GLU A 67 37.10 -1.13 -11.50
C GLU A 67 37.25 -1.12 -9.99
N GLU A 68 38.36 -0.61 -9.45
CA GLU A 68 38.57 -0.45 -8.00
C GLU A 68 37.59 0.52 -7.37
N GLU A 69 37.28 1.64 -8.05
CA GLU A 69 36.27 2.60 -7.60
C GLU A 69 34.87 1.96 -7.57
N TYR A 70 34.50 1.20 -8.60
CA TYR A 70 33.23 0.46 -8.62
C TYR A 70 33.17 -0.61 -7.52
N LYS A 71 34.29 -1.27 -7.20
CA LYS A 71 34.35 -2.22 -6.07
C LYS A 71 34.15 -1.51 -4.74
N ARG A 72 34.75 -0.33 -4.53
CA ARG A 72 34.49 0.48 -3.33
C ARG A 72 33.05 0.93 -3.22
N LEU A 73 32.47 1.43 -4.31
CA LEU A 73 31.08 1.90 -4.31
C LEU A 73 30.11 0.73 -4.07
N ASN A 74 30.37 -0.45 -4.64
CA ASN A 74 29.59 -1.65 -4.34
C ASN A 74 29.70 -2.06 -2.86
N ALA A 75 30.91 -2.05 -2.29
CA ALA A 75 31.08 -2.35 -0.86
C ALA A 75 30.34 -1.34 0.03
N GLU A 76 30.32 -0.06 -0.34
CA GLU A 76 29.54 0.97 0.36
C GLU A 76 28.02 0.74 0.24
N LEU A 77 27.55 0.35 -0.95
CA LEU A 77 26.15 0.00 -1.17
C LEU A 77 25.74 -1.25 -0.39
N GLU A 78 26.60 -2.26 -0.33
CA GLU A 78 26.40 -3.46 0.49
C GLU A 78 26.36 -3.11 1.98
N ALA A 79 27.26 -2.24 2.45
CA ALA A 79 27.26 -1.76 3.84
C ALA A 79 25.99 -0.97 4.19
N LYS A 80 25.54 -0.07 3.31
CA LYS A 80 24.27 0.67 3.48
C LYS A 80 23.06 -0.26 3.48
N THR A 81 23.08 -1.29 2.64
CA THR A 81 22.01 -2.30 2.61
C THR A 81 22.01 -3.12 3.89
N ALA A 82 23.18 -3.53 4.38
CA ALA A 82 23.31 -4.23 5.66
C ALA A 82 22.81 -3.38 6.84
N GLU A 83 23.11 -2.09 6.87
CA GLU A 83 22.62 -1.18 7.91
C GLU A 83 21.09 -0.99 7.85
N LEU A 84 20.53 -0.84 6.65
CA LEU A 84 19.08 -0.75 6.49
C LEU A 84 18.37 -2.04 6.93
N VAL A 85 18.95 -3.20 6.62
CA VAL A 85 18.45 -4.50 7.10
C VAL A 85 18.56 -4.60 8.62
N ARG A 86 19.69 -4.17 9.21
CA ARG A 86 19.87 -4.13 10.67
C ARG A 86 18.81 -3.26 11.35
N GLN A 87 18.51 -2.09 10.81
CA GLN A 87 17.46 -1.21 11.32
C GLN A 87 16.08 -1.84 11.21
N ALA A 88 15.79 -2.54 10.10
CA ALA A 88 14.53 -3.26 9.94
C ALA A 88 14.41 -4.44 10.94
N GLU A 89 15.49 -5.17 11.18
CA GLU A 89 15.57 -6.24 12.18
C GLU A 89 15.40 -5.71 13.61
N GLU A 90 15.99 -4.56 13.93
CA GLU A 90 15.85 -3.89 15.23
C GLU A 90 14.39 -3.48 15.48
N VAL A 91 13.73 -2.86 14.50
CA VAL A 91 12.30 -2.50 14.58
C VAL A 91 11.39 -3.73 14.70
N LEU A 92 11.74 -4.85 14.07
CA LEU A 92 11.00 -6.11 14.21
C LEU A 92 11.24 -6.74 15.59
N LYS A 93 12.46 -6.64 16.11
CA LYS A 93 12.83 -7.14 17.43
C LYS A 93 12.14 -6.34 18.54
N ASP A 94 12.10 -5.01 18.42
CA ASP A 94 11.39 -4.14 19.37
C ASP A 94 9.89 -4.44 19.38
N GLN A 95 9.28 -4.62 18.20
CA GLN A 95 7.88 -5.05 18.12
C GLN A 95 7.67 -6.42 18.76
N GLN A 96 8.57 -7.38 18.52
CA GLN A 96 8.49 -8.71 19.12
C GLN A 96 8.69 -8.67 20.64
N GLU A 97 9.57 -7.80 21.15
CA GLU A 97 9.81 -7.59 22.57
C GLU A 97 8.58 -6.97 23.25
N MET A 98 7.96 -5.95 22.63
CA MET A 98 6.70 -5.38 23.11
C MET A 98 5.55 -6.39 23.16
N LEU A 99 5.52 -7.34 22.22
CA LEU A 99 4.49 -8.39 22.16
C LEU A 99 4.78 -9.58 23.10
N SER A 100 6.05 -9.83 23.44
CA SER A 100 6.47 -10.95 24.29
C SER A 100 6.59 -10.58 25.77
N ARG A 101 6.55 -9.28 26.11
CA ARG A 101 6.50 -8.82 27.50
C ARG A 101 5.15 -9.19 28.13
N PRO A 102 5.12 -9.92 29.26
CA PRO A 102 3.87 -10.27 29.94
C PRO A 102 3.13 -9.01 30.41
N LEU A 103 1.80 -9.00 30.29
CA LEU A 103 0.93 -7.84 30.59
C LEU A 103 1.21 -7.17 31.95
N SER A 104 1.74 -7.91 32.93
CA SER A 104 2.09 -7.39 34.25
C SER A 104 3.28 -6.41 34.26
N ALA A 105 4.21 -6.51 33.29
CA ALA A 105 5.35 -5.60 33.17
C ALA A 105 5.06 -4.39 32.27
N GLN A 106 3.97 -4.42 31.50
CA GLN A 106 3.57 -3.31 30.62
C GLN A 106 2.86 -2.19 31.40
N ALA A 107 2.23 -2.51 32.53
CA ALA A 107 1.57 -1.53 33.42
C ALA A 107 2.56 -0.65 34.20
N GLU A 108 3.75 -1.16 34.53
CA GLU A 108 4.76 -0.45 35.34
C GLU A 108 5.54 0.61 34.54
N LEU A 109 5.57 0.54 33.21
CA LEU A 109 6.24 1.56 32.36
C LEU A 109 5.37 2.78 32.07
N PHE A 110 4.04 2.61 32.02
CA PHE A 110 3.11 3.74 31.82
C PHE A 110 3.07 4.70 33.02
N ASP A 111 3.46 4.25 34.22
CA ASP A 111 3.51 5.10 35.42
C ASP A 111 4.82 5.93 35.54
N GLU A 112 5.92 5.49 34.94
CA GLU A 112 7.21 6.21 35.01
C GLU A 112 7.43 7.20 33.84
N GLU A 113 6.74 7.01 32.71
CA GLU A 113 6.79 7.93 31.57
C GLU A 113 5.94 9.20 31.82
N ALA A 114 4.90 9.10 32.66
CA ALA A 114 4.07 10.24 33.07
C ALA A 114 4.79 11.26 33.99
N LYS A 115 5.94 10.90 34.58
CA LYS A 115 6.75 11.79 35.43
C LYS A 115 7.83 12.56 34.67
N HIS A 116 8.25 12.10 33.50
CA HIS A 116 9.34 12.72 32.74
C HIS A 116 8.88 13.71 31.65
N GLN A 117 7.58 13.76 31.34
CA GLN A 117 7.02 14.63 30.28
C GLN A 117 6.69 16.08 30.73
N ARG A 118 7.11 16.52 31.93
CA ARG A 118 6.88 17.90 32.37
C ARG A 118 8.07 18.85 32.17
N ASP A 119 9.19 18.36 31.65
CA ASP A 119 10.32 19.18 31.21
C ASP A 119 10.67 18.81 29.77
N VAL A 120 10.98 19.84 28.96
CA VAL A 120 11.43 19.81 27.55
C VAL A 120 10.33 19.94 26.47
N SER A 121 10.19 21.20 26.01
CA SER A 121 9.45 21.64 24.83
C SER A 121 10.05 21.15 23.49
N SER A 122 9.17 20.68 22.59
CA SER A 122 9.07 20.77 21.09
C SER A 122 10.29 21.13 20.20
N PRO A 123 10.39 20.64 18.93
CA PRO A 123 9.31 20.76 17.91
C PRO A 123 9.03 19.57 16.95
N GLU A 124 7.73 19.39 16.62
CA GLU A 124 7.08 19.19 15.27
C GLU A 124 7.87 18.45 14.16
N LEU A 125 7.47 17.33 13.50
CA LEU A 125 6.22 16.76 12.88
C LEU A 125 6.62 15.36 12.29
N PRO A 126 5.78 14.57 11.54
CA PRO A 126 4.34 14.30 11.55
C PRO A 126 4.01 12.79 11.73
N VAL A 127 2.88 12.52 12.38
CA VAL A 127 2.33 11.18 12.67
C VAL A 127 1.70 10.53 11.43
N LEU A 128 2.02 9.25 11.14
CA LEU A 128 1.24 8.37 10.26
C LEU A 128 0.58 7.24 11.07
N PRO A 129 -0.71 6.89 10.81
CA PRO A 129 -1.47 6.02 11.71
C PRO A 129 -1.23 4.52 11.44
N LEU A 130 -0.90 3.78 12.50
CA LEU A 130 -0.80 2.33 12.53
C LEU A 130 -2.21 1.69 12.51
N ILE A 131 -2.55 0.98 11.43
CA ILE A 131 -3.81 0.24 11.30
C ILE A 131 -3.68 -1.11 12.00
N LEU A 132 -4.32 -1.26 13.16
CA LEU A 132 -4.45 -2.49 13.92
C LEU A 132 -5.54 -3.39 13.30
N LYS A 133 -5.16 -4.46 12.58
CA LYS A 133 -6.10 -5.50 12.13
C LYS A 133 -6.37 -6.50 13.27
N LYS A 134 -7.58 -6.43 13.84
CA LYS A 134 -8.07 -7.39 14.84
C LYS A 134 -8.67 -8.61 14.16
N GLN A 135 -8.05 -9.76 14.41
CA GLN A 135 -8.52 -11.12 14.10
C GLN A 135 -9.80 -11.45 14.87
N LEU A 136 -10.78 -12.08 14.21
CA LEU A 136 -11.96 -12.68 14.84
C LEU A 136 -12.00 -14.18 14.55
N ASN A 137 -12.03 -14.98 15.62
CA ASN A 137 -12.03 -16.43 15.57
C ASN A 137 -13.46 -17.03 15.65
N LYS A 138 -13.62 -18.11 14.86
CA LYS A 138 -14.43 -19.33 15.05
C LYS A 138 -15.96 -19.23 15.22
N LYS A 139 -16.66 -19.92 14.30
CA LYS A 139 -17.67 -20.95 14.65
C LYS A 139 -17.71 -22.09 13.62
N LYS A 140 -17.77 -23.31 14.15
CA LYS A 140 -17.96 -24.61 13.48
C LYS A 140 -19.41 -24.75 13.00
N SER A 141 -19.61 -25.34 11.82
CA SER A 141 -20.71 -26.25 11.54
C SER A 141 -20.35 -27.18 10.38
N SER A 142 -20.92 -28.37 10.42
CA SER A 142 -20.52 -29.64 9.82
C SER A 142 -21.35 -30.06 8.61
N CYS A 143 -20.81 -31.04 7.85
CA CYS A 143 -21.48 -31.94 6.88
C CYS A 143 -21.85 -31.28 5.51
N GLY A 144 -21.67 -31.88 4.33
CA GLY A 144 -21.30 -33.22 3.89
C GLY A 144 -20.99 -33.22 2.37
N ALA A 145 -20.55 -34.36 1.83
CA ALA A 145 -20.02 -34.53 0.47
C ALA A 145 -21.12 -34.91 -0.59
N PRO A 146 -20.78 -35.37 -1.81
CA PRO A 146 -20.94 -34.65 -3.07
C PRO A 146 -22.03 -35.23 -3.99
N ALA A 147 -22.52 -34.46 -4.98
CA ALA A 147 -23.25 -35.04 -6.13
C ALA A 147 -23.33 -34.11 -7.35
N ARG A 148 -22.86 -34.65 -8.49
CA ARG A 148 -23.30 -34.37 -9.87
C ARG A 148 -24.41 -35.42 -10.18
N PRO A 149 -25.47 -35.17 -10.99
CA PRO A 149 -25.44 -35.29 -12.46
C PRO A 149 -26.25 -34.16 -13.17
N GLN A 150 -25.94 -33.73 -14.41
CA GLN A 150 -26.54 -34.18 -15.70
C GLN A 150 -28.08 -33.92 -15.75
N THR A 151 -28.66 -33.14 -16.67
CA THR A 151 -28.85 -33.39 -18.12
C THR A 151 -29.45 -32.18 -18.84
N GLN A 152 -29.07 -31.98 -20.13
CA GLN A 152 -29.81 -31.20 -21.14
C GLN A 152 -31.04 -31.98 -21.66
N PRO A 153 -32.00 -31.40 -22.42
CA PRO A 153 -31.90 -31.37 -23.91
C PRO A 153 -32.63 -30.15 -24.56
N GLY A 154 -32.51 -29.76 -25.83
CA GLY A 154 -31.83 -30.28 -27.03
C GLY A 154 -32.55 -29.74 -28.30
N LYS A 155 -31.99 -30.12 -29.46
CA LYS A 155 -32.50 -30.05 -30.87
C LYS A 155 -32.09 -28.81 -31.67
N LYS A 156 -31.66 -28.88 -32.94
CA LYS A 156 -31.40 -29.91 -33.99
C LYS A 156 -30.66 -29.12 -35.11
N GLY A 157 -29.77 -29.64 -35.96
CA GLY A 157 -29.30 -31.00 -36.21
C GLY A 157 -28.53 -31.08 -37.53
N LYS A 158 -28.32 -32.34 -37.98
CA LYS A 158 -27.84 -32.83 -39.30
C LYS A 158 -26.40 -32.45 -39.65
N GLY A 159 -25.48 -33.32 -40.05
CA GLY A 159 -25.46 -34.74 -40.43
C GLY A 159 -24.15 -34.92 -41.24
N ALA A 160 -23.30 -35.85 -40.84
CA ALA A 160 -21.97 -36.15 -41.41
C ALA A 160 -22.08 -37.04 -42.69
N PRO A 161 -21.01 -37.65 -43.28
CA PRO A 161 -19.54 -37.57 -43.09
C PRO A 161 -18.80 -37.55 -44.49
N PRO A 162 -17.58 -38.11 -44.74
CA PRO A 162 -16.34 -38.27 -43.96
C PRO A 162 -15.04 -37.75 -44.67
N SER A 163 -13.93 -37.81 -43.92
CA SER A 163 -12.58 -38.23 -44.37
C SER A 163 -11.55 -37.24 -44.96
N ALA A 164 -10.38 -37.29 -44.32
CA ALA A 164 -9.01 -37.19 -44.84
C ALA A 164 -8.32 -35.82 -45.02
N LYS A 165 -7.12 -35.82 -44.38
CA LYS A 165 -5.87 -35.12 -44.70
C LYS A 165 -5.71 -33.66 -44.26
N GLY A 166 -4.68 -33.49 -43.45
CA GLY A 166 -4.25 -32.26 -42.83
C GLY A 166 -3.86 -31.19 -43.85
N ARG A 167 -4.13 -29.95 -43.46
CA ARG A 167 -3.69 -28.76 -44.17
C ARG A 167 -2.82 -27.95 -43.23
N ALA A 168 -1.56 -27.82 -43.61
CA ALA A 168 -0.63 -26.86 -43.07
C ALA A 168 -1.21 -25.45 -43.23
N ARG A 169 -1.00 -24.64 -42.19
CA ARG A 169 -1.44 -23.25 -42.11
C ARG A 169 -0.29 -22.37 -42.61
N GLU A 170 -0.49 -21.72 -43.74
CA GLU A 170 0.37 -20.65 -44.25
C GLU A 170 0.12 -19.33 -43.49
N ILE A 171 1.21 -18.63 -43.17
CA ILE A 171 1.30 -17.16 -43.07
C ILE A 171 2.71 -16.78 -43.61
N PRO A 172 3.00 -15.51 -43.95
CA PRO A 172 2.92 -14.95 -45.29
C PRO A 172 4.29 -14.49 -45.85
N SER A 173 4.35 -14.32 -47.17
CA SER A 173 5.02 -13.23 -47.89
C SER A 173 6.43 -12.79 -47.44
N ALA A 174 7.44 -13.26 -48.18
CA ALA A 174 8.56 -12.43 -48.64
C ALA A 174 9.12 -13.06 -49.92
N ALA A 175 8.45 -12.79 -51.05
CA ALA A 175 9.05 -13.00 -52.36
C ALA A 175 9.92 -11.77 -52.65
N ASP A 176 11.23 -11.96 -52.81
CA ASP A 176 12.00 -11.46 -53.96
C ASP A 176 13.49 -11.87 -53.83
N ILE A 177 13.83 -13.08 -54.28
CA ILE A 177 15.12 -13.35 -54.93
C ILE A 177 14.80 -14.33 -56.06
N ALA A 178 14.67 -13.78 -57.27
CA ALA A 178 14.58 -14.56 -58.48
C ALA A 178 15.81 -15.46 -58.64
N THR A 179 15.66 -16.76 -58.33
CA THR A 179 16.55 -17.77 -58.90
C THR A 179 16.11 -17.99 -60.34
N PRO A 180 16.92 -17.68 -61.36
CA PRO A 180 16.59 -18.11 -62.70
C PRO A 180 16.57 -19.64 -62.72
N ASP A 181 15.46 -20.21 -63.21
CA ASP A 181 15.30 -21.65 -63.47
C ASP A 181 16.36 -22.13 -64.47
N PHE A 182 17.57 -22.39 -63.97
CA PHE A 182 18.62 -23.06 -64.71
C PHE A 182 18.29 -24.55 -64.71
N SER A 183 17.38 -24.94 -65.60
CA SER A 183 17.06 -26.35 -65.83
C SER A 183 18.30 -27.06 -66.36
N LEU A 184 18.99 -27.77 -65.47
CA LEU A 184 20.17 -28.58 -65.78
C LEU A 184 19.93 -29.49 -67.00
N ALA A 185 18.70 -29.99 -67.18
CA ALA A 185 18.29 -30.77 -68.32
C ALA A 185 18.39 -30.03 -69.67
N LYS A 186 18.13 -28.72 -69.71
CA LYS A 186 18.30 -27.90 -70.93
C LYS A 186 19.76 -27.66 -71.27
N THR A 187 20.61 -27.52 -70.25
CA THR A 187 22.06 -27.34 -70.43
C THR A 187 22.72 -28.65 -70.88
N ILE A 188 22.31 -29.79 -70.31
CA ILE A 188 22.77 -31.11 -70.75
C ILE A 188 22.38 -31.35 -72.22
N ARG A 189 21.12 -31.10 -72.58
CA ARG A 189 20.67 -31.27 -73.97
C ARG A 189 21.42 -30.38 -74.97
N LYS A 190 21.76 -29.15 -74.56
CA LYS A 190 22.54 -28.22 -75.38
C LYS A 190 24.01 -28.63 -75.52
N ILE A 191 24.57 -29.30 -74.52
CA ILE A 191 25.93 -29.87 -74.58
C ILE A 191 25.95 -31.13 -75.46
N GLU A 192 24.91 -31.97 -75.36
CA GLU A 192 24.75 -33.17 -76.21
C GLU A 192 24.59 -32.77 -77.69
N GLU A 193 23.77 -31.75 -77.99
CA GLU A 193 23.58 -31.20 -79.34
C GLU A 193 24.87 -30.56 -79.90
N GLN A 194 25.68 -29.91 -79.05
CA GLN A 194 26.99 -29.37 -79.43
C GLN A 194 28.08 -30.45 -79.64
N LEU A 195 27.92 -31.65 -79.07
CA LEU A 195 28.83 -32.77 -79.29
C LEU A 195 28.50 -33.55 -80.56
N GLU A 196 27.23 -33.58 -80.98
CA GLU A 196 26.81 -34.20 -82.26
C GLU A 196 27.13 -33.32 -83.49
N GLU A 197 27.22 -31.99 -83.35
CA GLU A 197 27.53 -31.04 -84.45
C GLU A 197 29.00 -30.57 -84.50
N GLY A 198 29.92 -31.21 -83.78
CA GLY A 198 31.35 -30.96 -83.92
C GLY A 198 31.92 -31.64 -85.17
N PRO A 199 32.58 -30.93 -86.10
CA PRO A 199 33.16 -31.56 -87.28
C PRO A 199 34.17 -32.61 -86.80
N SER A 200 34.00 -33.86 -87.22
CA SER A 200 35.10 -34.80 -87.23
C SER A 200 36.28 -34.11 -87.90
N PRO A 201 37.42 -33.90 -87.23
CA PRO A 201 38.63 -33.62 -87.96
C PRO A 201 38.87 -34.88 -88.77
N ASP A 202 38.45 -34.80 -90.02
CA ASP A 202 39.04 -35.52 -91.11
C ASP A 202 40.54 -35.49 -90.83
N LEU A 203 41.08 -36.64 -90.44
CA LEU A 203 42.51 -36.84 -90.43
C LEU A 203 42.90 -36.93 -91.90
N GLU A 204 42.81 -35.78 -92.58
CA GLU A 204 43.58 -35.46 -93.77
C GLU A 204 45.03 -35.56 -93.32
N ASP A 205 45.52 -36.79 -93.45
CA ASP A 205 46.77 -37.17 -94.05
C ASP A 205 47.84 -36.09 -93.86
N ASP A 206 48.81 -36.40 -93.00
CA ASP A 206 50.11 -35.75 -92.93
C ASP A 206 50.68 -35.64 -94.36
N PHE A 207 50.30 -34.58 -95.09
CA PHE A 207 51.06 -34.04 -96.19
C PHE A 207 52.34 -33.52 -95.56
N ILE A 208 53.28 -34.43 -95.31
CA ILE A 208 54.69 -34.11 -95.37
C ILE A 208 54.84 -33.40 -96.72
N PRO A 209 55.19 -32.11 -96.78
CA PRO A 209 55.51 -31.48 -98.06
C PRO A 209 56.58 -32.36 -98.68
N SER A 210 56.30 -32.90 -99.87
CA SER A 210 57.23 -33.68 -100.67
C SER A 210 58.38 -32.80 -101.18
N ALA A 211 59.07 -32.10 -100.27
CA ALA A 211 60.38 -31.51 -100.45
C ALA A 211 61.50 -32.58 -100.30
N GLY A 212 61.14 -33.86 -100.30
CA GLY A 212 62.05 -34.99 -100.11
C GLY A 212 62.71 -35.52 -101.37
N SER A 213 62.32 -35.06 -102.57
CA SER A 213 62.96 -35.52 -103.82
C SER A 213 64.05 -34.58 -104.36
N GLU A 214 64.25 -33.39 -103.79
CA GLU A 214 65.26 -32.42 -104.27
C GLU A 214 66.44 -32.23 -103.28
N LEU A 215 66.37 -32.82 -102.08
CA LEU A 215 67.44 -32.82 -101.08
C LEU A 215 68.09 -34.22 -101.02
N GLY A 216 69.43 -34.30 -101.13
CA GLY A 216 70.15 -35.57 -100.97
C GLY A 216 69.89 -36.23 -99.61
N ALA A 217 69.92 -37.57 -99.55
CA ALA A 217 69.53 -38.37 -98.37
C ALA A 217 70.16 -37.91 -97.04
N GLU A 218 71.39 -37.41 -97.07
CA GLU A 218 72.08 -36.87 -95.89
C GLU A 218 71.42 -35.61 -95.33
N ALA A 219 70.93 -34.71 -96.19
CA ALA A 219 70.22 -33.50 -95.79
C ALA A 219 68.84 -33.83 -95.18
N GLN A 220 68.16 -34.84 -95.73
CA GLN A 220 66.88 -35.33 -95.19
C GLN A 220 67.05 -35.93 -93.77
N ILE A 221 68.12 -36.71 -93.53
CA ILE A 221 68.44 -37.25 -92.20
C ILE A 221 68.72 -36.12 -91.20
N ARG A 222 69.44 -35.06 -91.60
CA ARG A 222 69.71 -33.90 -90.73
C ARG A 222 68.42 -33.15 -90.38
N PHE A 223 67.53 -32.93 -91.34
CA PHE A 223 66.23 -32.31 -91.12
C PHE A 223 65.34 -33.12 -90.16
N LEU A 224 65.21 -34.43 -90.39
CA LEU A 224 64.43 -35.30 -89.52
C LEU A 224 64.99 -35.35 -88.09
N LYS A 225 66.31 -35.40 -87.92
CA LYS A 225 66.95 -35.30 -86.59
C LYS A 225 66.69 -33.96 -85.91
N ALA A 226 66.68 -32.86 -86.65
CA ALA A 226 66.33 -31.55 -86.11
C ALA A 226 64.86 -31.50 -85.67
N LYS A 227 63.93 -32.00 -86.50
CA LYS A 227 62.50 -32.10 -86.15
C LYS A 227 62.28 -32.99 -84.92
N LEU A 228 62.94 -34.14 -84.83
CA LEU A 228 62.88 -35.01 -83.65
C LEU A 228 63.38 -34.33 -82.39
N ARG A 229 64.45 -33.52 -82.47
CA ARG A 229 64.95 -32.75 -81.32
C ARG A 229 63.95 -31.67 -80.89
N VAL A 230 63.42 -30.90 -81.84
CA VAL A 230 62.39 -29.88 -81.55
C VAL A 230 61.17 -30.53 -80.91
N MET A 231 60.67 -31.65 -81.45
CA MET A 231 59.55 -32.39 -80.86
C MET A 231 59.88 -32.95 -79.47
N GLN A 232 61.12 -33.41 -79.24
CA GLN A 232 61.55 -33.87 -77.91
C GLN A 232 61.60 -32.71 -76.90
N GLU A 233 62.12 -31.55 -77.30
CA GLU A 233 62.15 -30.34 -76.47
C GLU A 233 60.73 -29.82 -76.17
N GLU A 234 59.81 -29.88 -77.14
CA GLU A 234 58.40 -29.55 -76.94
C GLU A 234 57.72 -30.52 -75.97
N LEU A 235 57.97 -31.84 -76.09
CA LEU A 235 57.47 -32.84 -75.15
C LEU A 235 58.01 -32.64 -73.74
N ASP A 236 59.31 -32.34 -73.61
CA ASP A 236 59.93 -32.08 -72.30
C ASP A 236 59.39 -30.78 -71.68
N THR A 237 59.15 -29.74 -72.50
CA THR A 237 58.56 -28.47 -72.06
C THR A 237 57.11 -28.66 -71.61
N LEU A 238 56.30 -29.36 -72.41
CA LEU A 238 54.92 -29.71 -72.05
C LEU A 238 54.88 -30.58 -70.79
N GLY A 239 55.81 -31.52 -70.63
CA GLY A 239 55.94 -32.34 -69.43
C GLY A 239 56.22 -31.50 -68.17
N GLN A 240 57.12 -30.51 -68.27
CA GLN A 240 57.39 -29.58 -67.17
C GLN A 240 56.17 -28.69 -66.86
N GLU A 241 55.44 -28.22 -67.87
CA GLU A 241 54.21 -27.45 -67.68
C GLU A 241 53.10 -28.28 -67.04
N CYS A 242 52.93 -29.55 -67.44
CA CYS A 242 52.01 -30.48 -66.80
C CYS A 242 52.36 -30.66 -65.33
N ASN A 243 53.63 -30.94 -65.00
CA ASN A 243 54.07 -31.09 -63.61
C ASN A 243 53.82 -29.82 -62.78
N LYS A 244 54.10 -28.62 -63.33
CA LYS A 244 53.81 -27.35 -62.64
C LYS A 244 52.31 -27.18 -62.39
N LYS A 245 51.46 -27.47 -63.38
CA LYS A 245 50.00 -27.42 -63.23
C LYS A 245 49.50 -28.43 -62.21
N ASP A 246 50.11 -29.62 -62.13
CA ASP A 246 49.77 -30.64 -61.13
C ASP A 246 50.14 -30.17 -59.72
N GLU A 247 51.33 -29.58 -59.52
CA GLU A 247 51.73 -28.97 -58.25
C GLU A 247 50.80 -27.82 -57.84
N GLU A 248 50.45 -26.94 -58.77
CA GLU A 248 49.48 -25.86 -58.55
C GLU A 248 48.09 -26.42 -58.19
N ASN A 249 47.63 -27.47 -58.86
CA ASN A 249 46.36 -28.12 -58.59
C ASN A 249 46.34 -28.79 -57.20
N LEU A 250 47.43 -29.45 -56.80
CA LEU A 250 47.59 -29.99 -55.44
C LEU A 250 47.55 -28.87 -54.40
N ASN A 251 48.23 -27.75 -54.65
CA ASN A 251 48.22 -26.57 -53.76
C ASN A 251 46.83 -25.94 -53.65
N LEU A 252 46.12 -25.75 -54.77
CA LEU A 252 44.75 -25.23 -54.78
C LEU A 252 43.78 -26.18 -54.08
N SER A 253 43.95 -27.49 -54.28
CA SER A 253 43.16 -28.52 -53.60
C SER A 253 43.38 -28.52 -52.09
N SER A 254 44.62 -28.32 -51.62
CA SER A 254 44.91 -28.17 -50.18
C SER A 254 44.24 -26.93 -49.60
N ARG A 255 44.37 -25.78 -50.27
CA ARG A 255 43.71 -24.53 -49.83
C ARG A 255 42.19 -24.65 -49.81
N LEU A 256 41.60 -25.34 -50.78
CA LEU A 256 40.15 -25.58 -50.82
C LEU A 256 39.71 -26.39 -49.59
N LYS A 257 40.44 -27.45 -49.24
CA LYS A 257 40.16 -28.24 -48.02
C LYS A 257 40.27 -27.40 -46.75
N GLU A 258 41.31 -26.58 -46.61
CA GLU A 258 41.47 -25.67 -45.48
C GLU A 258 40.28 -24.70 -45.34
N PHE A 259 39.82 -24.12 -46.45
CA PHE A 259 38.65 -23.25 -46.45
C PHE A 259 37.34 -23.98 -46.14
N GLU A 260 37.18 -25.23 -46.59
CA GLU A 260 36.01 -26.05 -46.26
C GLU A 260 35.95 -26.42 -44.77
N GLU A 261 37.09 -26.76 -44.18
CA GLU A 261 37.23 -27.02 -42.74
C GLU A 261 36.93 -25.75 -41.92
N GLU A 262 37.48 -24.60 -42.33
CA GLU A 262 37.23 -23.31 -41.67
C GLU A 262 35.76 -22.88 -41.81
N ARG A 263 35.14 -23.07 -42.98
CA ARG A 263 33.69 -22.86 -43.18
C ARG A 263 32.89 -23.73 -42.21
N GLY A 264 33.25 -25.01 -42.06
CA GLY A 264 32.61 -25.91 -41.12
C GLY A 264 32.75 -25.46 -39.66
N ARG A 265 33.94 -24.98 -39.27
CA ARG A 265 34.21 -24.44 -37.92
C ARG A 265 33.39 -23.18 -37.65
N LEU A 266 33.37 -22.23 -38.59
CA LEU A 266 32.59 -21.01 -38.50
C LEU A 266 31.08 -21.29 -38.45
N GLN A 267 30.59 -22.24 -39.25
CA GLN A 267 29.19 -22.65 -39.26
C GLN A 267 28.76 -23.20 -37.89
N ARG A 268 29.56 -24.09 -37.27
CA ARG A 268 29.27 -24.59 -35.91
C ARG A 268 29.25 -23.47 -34.88
N THR A 269 30.16 -22.50 -34.99
CA THR A 269 30.25 -21.35 -34.07
C THR A 269 29.04 -20.43 -34.23
N ALA A 270 28.62 -20.14 -35.47
CA ALA A 270 27.42 -19.35 -35.76
C ALA A 270 26.15 -20.04 -35.23
N SER A 271 25.99 -21.35 -35.42
CA SER A 271 24.87 -22.10 -34.86
C SER A 271 24.86 -22.07 -33.32
N LEU A 272 26.02 -22.17 -32.67
CA LEU A 272 26.11 -22.05 -31.21
C LEU A 272 25.72 -20.66 -30.74
N GLN A 273 26.26 -19.60 -31.34
CA GLN A 273 25.94 -18.21 -31.00
C GLN A 273 24.46 -17.90 -31.23
N GLN A 274 23.87 -18.39 -32.34
CA GLN A 274 22.45 -18.27 -32.62
C GLN A 274 21.60 -18.88 -31.50
N SER A 275 21.95 -20.09 -31.03
CA SER A 275 21.25 -20.73 -29.91
C SER A 275 21.39 -19.96 -28.59
N GLN A 276 22.52 -19.28 -28.37
CA GLN A 276 22.75 -18.45 -27.19
C GLN A 276 21.90 -17.16 -27.25
N ILE A 277 21.84 -16.51 -28.42
CA ILE A 277 21.00 -15.33 -28.64
C ILE A 277 19.54 -15.67 -28.34
N GLU A 278 19.05 -16.80 -28.84
CA GLU A 278 17.67 -17.24 -28.58
C GLU A 278 17.41 -17.48 -27.09
N LYS A 279 18.34 -18.14 -26.37
CA LYS A 279 18.25 -18.34 -24.92
C LYS A 279 18.19 -17.00 -24.17
N TYR A 280 19.10 -16.07 -24.46
CA TYR A 280 19.11 -14.76 -23.80
C TYR A 280 17.87 -13.94 -24.14
N LYS A 281 17.36 -14.04 -25.36
CA LYS A 281 16.10 -13.41 -25.76
C LYS A 281 14.94 -13.95 -24.94
N THR A 282 14.82 -15.28 -24.80
CA THR A 282 13.76 -15.87 -23.97
C THR A 282 13.87 -15.48 -22.50
N LEU A 283 15.08 -15.45 -21.93
CA LEU A 283 15.30 -15.05 -20.54
C LEU A 283 14.94 -13.57 -20.32
N SER A 284 15.30 -12.69 -21.25
CA SER A 284 14.96 -11.27 -21.21
C SER A 284 13.45 -11.04 -21.31
N GLU A 285 12.77 -11.74 -22.23
CA GLU A 285 11.30 -11.69 -22.36
C GLU A 285 10.60 -12.16 -21.08
N GLU A 286 11.06 -13.26 -20.45
CA GLU A 286 10.53 -13.71 -19.17
C GLU A 286 10.77 -12.71 -18.04
N ALA A 287 11.96 -12.12 -17.95
CA ALA A 287 12.27 -11.09 -16.97
C ALA A 287 11.37 -9.86 -17.16
N ASN A 288 11.11 -9.45 -18.41
CA ASN A 288 10.19 -8.37 -18.74
C ASN A 288 8.76 -8.70 -18.32
N ARG A 289 8.25 -9.90 -18.63
CA ARG A 289 6.92 -10.35 -18.17
C ARG A 289 6.80 -10.36 -16.65
N ARG A 290 7.83 -10.81 -15.94
CA ARG A 290 7.87 -10.77 -14.46
C ARG A 290 7.83 -9.33 -13.94
N SER A 291 8.62 -8.43 -14.54
CA SER A 291 8.67 -7.01 -14.20
C SER A 291 7.30 -6.34 -14.41
N GLU A 292 6.68 -6.55 -15.57
CA GLU A 292 5.33 -6.06 -15.87
C GLU A 292 4.30 -6.57 -14.86
N GLY A 293 4.35 -7.87 -14.52
CA GLY A 293 3.47 -8.46 -13.50
C GLY A 293 3.67 -7.85 -12.11
N LEU A 294 4.91 -7.55 -11.71
CA LEU A 294 5.20 -6.84 -10.46
C LEU A 294 4.71 -5.39 -10.50
N GLN A 295 4.92 -4.69 -11.62
CA GLN A 295 4.44 -3.32 -11.81
C GLN A 295 2.91 -3.22 -11.72
N GLN A 296 2.19 -4.18 -12.29
CA GLN A 296 0.74 -4.28 -12.14
C GLN A 296 0.31 -4.46 -10.68
N LYS A 297 0.99 -5.36 -9.94
CA LYS A 297 0.71 -5.58 -8.51
C LYS A 297 0.98 -4.32 -7.67
N LEU A 298 2.10 -3.62 -7.91
CA LEU A 298 2.40 -2.36 -7.26
C LEU A 298 1.29 -1.32 -7.53
N SER A 299 0.89 -1.16 -8.78
CA SER A 299 -0.20 -0.23 -9.13
C SER A 299 -1.55 -0.58 -8.49
N ALA A 300 -1.83 -1.87 -8.30
CA ALA A 300 -3.04 -2.34 -7.63
C ALA A 300 -2.97 -2.04 -6.12
N GLN A 301 -1.83 -2.32 -5.48
CA GLN A 301 -1.61 -2.04 -4.06
C GLN A 301 -1.63 -0.53 -3.76
N GLU A 302 -1.09 0.31 -4.63
CA GLU A 302 -1.16 1.77 -4.51
C GLU A 302 -2.61 2.26 -4.52
N LYS A 303 -3.44 1.73 -5.43
CA LYS A 303 -4.88 2.04 -5.48
C LYS A 303 -5.61 1.57 -4.23
N GLU A 304 -5.32 0.38 -3.73
CA GLU A 304 -5.89 -0.14 -2.48
C GLU A 304 -5.48 0.73 -1.27
N LEU A 305 -4.22 1.18 -1.20
CA LEU A 305 -3.75 2.10 -0.16
C LEU A 305 -4.46 3.44 -0.23
N GLU A 306 -4.67 4.00 -1.42
CA GLU A 306 -5.41 5.24 -1.58
C GLU A 306 -6.88 5.08 -1.14
N ASN A 307 -7.52 3.97 -1.51
CA ASN A 307 -8.88 3.65 -1.08
C ASN A 307 -8.98 3.50 0.44
N LEU A 308 -8.04 2.78 1.07
CA LEU A 308 -7.98 2.63 2.53
C LEU A 308 -7.76 3.97 3.24
N LYS A 309 -6.89 4.84 2.71
CA LYS A 309 -6.70 6.20 3.26
C LYS A 309 -7.98 7.03 3.19
N ARG A 310 -8.74 6.95 2.09
CA ARG A 310 -10.04 7.63 1.96
C ARG A 310 -11.06 7.09 2.96
N ALA A 311 -11.17 5.76 3.08
CA ALA A 311 -12.05 5.12 4.04
C ALA A 311 -11.69 5.48 5.49
N GLN A 312 -10.40 5.55 5.83
CA GLN A 312 -9.92 5.98 7.14
C GLN A 312 -10.33 7.42 7.45
N LYS A 313 -10.15 8.36 6.51
CA LYS A 313 -10.58 9.76 6.69
C LYS A 313 -12.09 9.88 6.92
N GLN A 314 -12.88 9.09 6.18
CA GLN A 314 -14.33 9.05 6.37
C GLN A 314 -14.70 8.47 7.75
N ALA A 315 -14.04 7.37 8.16
CA ALA A 315 -14.24 6.76 9.46
C ALA A 315 -13.85 7.70 10.61
N SER A 316 -12.73 8.43 10.50
CA SER A 316 -12.30 9.40 11.51
C SER A 316 -13.26 10.59 11.62
N ALA A 317 -13.78 11.09 10.50
CA ALA A 317 -14.80 12.14 10.52
C ALA A 317 -16.11 11.67 11.17
N SER A 318 -16.54 10.44 10.87
CA SER A 318 -17.68 9.81 11.51
C SER A 318 -17.45 9.63 13.01
N GLN A 319 -16.26 9.17 13.41
CA GLN A 319 -15.86 8.98 14.80
C GLN A 319 -15.90 10.29 15.57
N SER A 320 -15.30 11.36 15.03
CA SER A 320 -15.33 12.70 15.64
C SER A 320 -16.77 13.20 15.83
N THR A 321 -17.65 12.96 14.85
CA THR A 321 -19.07 13.32 14.97
C THR A 321 -19.76 12.55 16.10
N THR A 322 -19.49 11.24 16.22
CA THR A 322 -20.06 10.42 17.30
C THR A 322 -19.49 10.80 18.67
N GLU A 323 -18.22 11.19 18.74
CA GLU A 323 -17.55 11.64 19.95
C GLU A 323 -18.16 12.94 20.48
N VAL A 324 -18.42 13.92 19.60
CA VAL A 324 -19.11 15.15 19.98
C VAL A 324 -20.52 14.87 20.53
N ARG A 325 -21.27 13.95 19.90
CA ARG A 325 -22.60 13.55 20.40
C ARG A 325 -22.52 12.85 21.75
N LEU A 326 -21.50 11.99 21.93
CA LEU A 326 -21.25 11.31 23.20
C LEU A 326 -20.91 12.30 24.30
N ASN A 327 -20.00 13.24 24.05
CA ASN A 327 -19.61 14.26 25.03
C ASN A 327 -20.80 15.12 25.45
N ARG A 328 -21.63 15.55 24.49
CA ARG A 328 -22.89 16.26 24.80
C ARG A 328 -23.82 15.44 25.69
N ALA A 329 -24.00 14.15 25.40
CA ALA A 329 -24.84 13.27 26.21
C ALA A 329 -24.25 13.08 27.63
N LEU A 330 -22.92 13.03 27.75
CA LEU A 330 -22.24 12.97 29.05
C LEU A 330 -22.44 14.27 29.84
N GLU A 331 -22.26 15.44 29.22
CA GLU A 331 -22.52 16.74 29.85
C GLU A 331 -23.98 16.88 30.33
N GLU A 332 -24.95 16.45 29.52
CA GLU A 332 -26.36 16.44 29.89
C GLU A 332 -26.63 15.49 31.08
N ALA A 333 -26.02 14.29 31.08
CA ALA A 333 -26.13 13.36 32.21
C ALA A 333 -25.52 13.92 33.51
N GLU A 334 -24.37 14.61 33.42
CA GLU A 334 -23.74 15.28 34.55
C GLU A 334 -24.61 16.43 35.09
N ARG A 335 -25.24 17.22 34.21
CA ARG A 335 -26.21 18.25 34.61
C ARG A 335 -27.37 17.65 35.41
N TYR A 336 -28.01 16.59 34.89
CA TYR A 336 -29.13 15.96 35.61
C TYR A 336 -28.70 15.38 36.96
N LYS A 337 -27.49 14.83 37.05
CA LYS A 337 -26.93 14.36 38.33
C LYS A 337 -26.75 15.50 39.33
N MET A 338 -26.24 16.65 38.89
CA MET A 338 -26.10 17.85 39.73
C MET A 338 -27.46 18.40 40.17
N GLU A 339 -28.43 18.52 39.26
CA GLU A 339 -29.79 18.98 39.56
C GLU A 339 -30.50 18.06 40.56
N LEU A 340 -30.37 16.74 40.38
CA LEU A 340 -30.91 15.75 41.31
C LEU A 340 -30.29 15.90 42.71
N ASN A 341 -28.98 16.10 42.79
CA ASN A 341 -28.31 16.31 44.07
C ASN A 341 -28.75 17.61 44.74
N LYS A 342 -28.91 18.69 43.97
CA LYS A 342 -29.44 19.97 44.45
C LYS A 342 -30.87 19.83 44.96
N LEU A 343 -31.75 19.14 44.22
CA LEU A 343 -33.12 18.86 44.66
C LEU A 343 -33.15 18.02 45.94
N LYS A 344 -32.32 16.98 46.03
CA LYS A 344 -32.18 16.17 47.26
C LYS A 344 -31.75 17.02 48.46
N GLN A 345 -30.79 17.93 48.27
CA GLN A 345 -30.32 18.83 49.32
C GLN A 345 -31.40 19.83 49.73
N ASN A 346 -32.04 20.50 48.76
CA ASN A 346 -33.14 21.42 49.01
C ASN A 346 -34.30 20.74 49.74
N ASN A 347 -34.63 19.49 49.39
CA ASN A 347 -35.69 18.73 50.07
C ASN A 347 -35.32 18.41 51.52
N LYS A 348 -34.06 18.01 51.79
CA LYS A 348 -33.57 17.83 53.16
C LYS A 348 -33.65 19.13 53.97
N GLU A 349 -33.28 20.25 53.37
CA GLU A 349 -33.37 21.57 54.01
C GLU A 349 -34.82 21.98 54.28
N LEU A 350 -35.73 21.74 53.33
CA LEU A 350 -37.16 22.02 53.50
C LEU A 350 -37.75 21.17 54.64
N VAL A 351 -37.50 19.87 54.66
CA VAL A 351 -37.94 18.97 55.75
C VAL A 351 -37.39 19.44 57.10
N ASN A 352 -36.11 19.85 57.16
CA ASN A 352 -35.51 20.39 58.38
C ASN A 352 -36.14 21.72 58.82
N GLN A 353 -36.47 22.61 57.87
CA GLN A 353 -37.15 23.87 58.14
C GLN A 353 -38.58 23.64 58.63
N GLU A 354 -39.32 22.75 58.00
CA GLU A 354 -40.66 22.35 58.42
C GLU A 354 -40.65 21.72 59.81
N HIS A 355 -39.69 20.85 60.10
CA HIS A 355 -39.51 20.28 61.43
C HIS A 355 -39.26 21.37 62.49
N LYS A 356 -38.39 22.35 62.21
CA LYS A 356 -38.15 23.49 63.13
C LYS A 356 -39.42 24.30 63.37
N LYS A 357 -40.13 24.68 62.31
CA LYS A 357 -41.42 25.41 62.41
C LYS A 357 -42.45 24.62 63.20
N LEU A 358 -42.53 23.31 62.98
CA LEU A 358 -43.44 22.42 63.68
C LEU A 358 -43.11 22.36 65.19
N GLU A 359 -41.83 22.28 65.55
CA GLU A 359 -41.39 22.35 66.95
C GLU A 359 -41.66 23.71 67.59
N GLU A 360 -41.43 24.82 66.89
CA GLU A 360 -41.78 26.17 67.35
C GLU A 360 -43.29 26.30 67.61
N LEU A 361 -44.12 25.87 66.65
CA LEU A 361 -45.58 25.87 66.80
C LEU A 361 -46.04 24.96 67.94
N LYS A 362 -45.40 23.81 68.15
CA LYS A 362 -45.69 22.93 69.31
C LYS A 362 -45.38 23.63 70.63
N ILE A 363 -44.27 24.34 70.74
CA ILE A 363 -43.90 25.08 71.96
C ILE A 363 -44.91 26.20 72.22
N GLU A 364 -45.26 26.95 71.18
CA GLU A 364 -46.25 28.03 71.28
C GLU A 364 -47.64 27.51 71.66
N ASN A 365 -48.07 26.38 71.06
CA ASN A 365 -49.34 25.75 71.41
C ASN A 365 -49.38 25.33 72.88
N LYS A 366 -48.31 24.69 73.38
CA LYS A 366 -48.16 24.37 74.81
C LYS A 366 -48.19 25.62 75.69
N ARG A 367 -47.62 26.75 75.24
CA ARG A 367 -47.64 28.04 75.95
C ARG A 367 -49.07 28.59 76.04
N LEU A 368 -49.79 28.61 74.92
CA LEU A 368 -51.18 29.06 74.84
C LEU A 368 -52.12 28.18 75.68
N GLU A 369 -51.92 26.87 75.68
CA GLU A 369 -52.68 25.94 76.54
C GLU A 369 -52.48 26.25 78.03
N LYS A 370 -51.23 26.53 78.45
CA LYS A 370 -50.95 26.95 79.83
C LYS A 370 -51.66 28.26 80.17
N GLN A 371 -51.55 29.29 79.33
CA GLN A 371 -52.22 30.57 79.54
C GLN A 371 -53.75 30.42 79.60
N LYS A 372 -54.33 29.61 78.71
CA LYS A 372 -55.76 29.26 78.74
C LYS A 372 -56.11 28.56 80.05
N GLY A 373 -55.29 27.63 80.52
CA GLY A 373 -55.47 26.93 81.79
C GLY A 373 -55.47 27.88 82.99
N GLU A 374 -54.51 28.80 83.05
CA GLU A 374 -54.41 29.84 84.07
C GLU A 374 -55.64 30.76 84.08
N LEU A 375 -56.07 31.22 82.89
CA LEU A 375 -57.26 32.06 82.75
C LEU A 375 -58.52 31.32 83.20
N MET A 376 -58.69 30.06 82.78
CA MET A 376 -59.81 29.21 83.20
C MET A 376 -59.80 28.97 84.71
N ALA A 377 -58.63 28.77 85.33
CA ALA A 377 -58.50 28.66 86.77
C ALA A 377 -58.87 29.97 87.49
N GLY A 378 -58.49 31.12 86.93
CA GLY A 378 -58.90 32.45 87.38
C GLY A 378 -60.41 32.63 87.38
N PHE A 379 -61.08 32.33 86.26
CA PHE A 379 -62.54 32.38 86.16
C PHE A 379 -63.22 31.43 87.17
N LYS A 380 -62.71 30.20 87.34
CA LYS A 380 -63.24 29.27 88.36
C LYS A 380 -63.12 29.84 89.77
N LYS A 381 -62.02 30.53 90.11
CA LYS A 381 -61.86 31.21 91.40
C LYS A 381 -62.85 32.37 91.56
N GLN A 382 -63.04 33.18 90.51
CA GLN A 382 -64.01 34.28 90.52
C GLN A 382 -65.45 33.77 90.70
N LEU A 383 -65.83 32.69 90.00
CA LEU A 383 -67.12 32.01 90.19
C LEU A 383 -67.34 31.58 91.64
N LYS A 384 -66.35 30.92 92.26
CA LYS A 384 -66.42 30.54 93.68
C LYS A 384 -66.54 31.75 94.61
N LEU A 385 -65.82 32.83 94.32
CA LEU A 385 -65.91 34.07 95.09
C LEU A 385 -67.30 34.69 94.97
N ILE A 386 -67.89 34.73 93.78
CA ILE A 386 -69.27 35.18 93.56
C ILE A 386 -70.25 34.34 94.40
N ASP A 387 -70.09 33.02 94.44
CA ASP A 387 -70.97 32.14 95.23
C ASP A 387 -70.84 32.41 96.74
N ILE A 388 -69.61 32.59 97.24
CA ILE A 388 -69.34 32.95 98.64
C ILE A 388 -69.96 34.31 98.96
N LEU A 389 -69.73 35.34 98.12
CA LEU A 389 -70.28 36.69 98.30
C LEU A 389 -71.82 36.69 98.26
N LYS A 390 -72.43 35.92 97.34
CA LYS A 390 -73.89 35.76 97.29
C LYS A 390 -74.43 35.11 98.57
N ARG A 391 -73.73 34.10 99.11
CA ARG A 391 -74.09 33.45 100.38
C ARG A 391 -73.97 34.42 101.55
N GLN A 392 -72.86 35.16 101.64
CA GLN A 392 -72.64 36.19 102.65
C GLN A 392 -73.72 37.29 102.57
N LYS A 393 -74.09 37.74 101.37
CA LYS A 393 -75.17 38.71 101.18
C LYS A 393 -76.50 38.16 101.68
N LYS A 394 -76.84 36.90 101.41
CA LYS A 394 -78.05 36.25 101.94
C LYS A 394 -78.01 36.15 103.46
N GLU A 395 -76.86 35.80 104.05
CA GLU A 395 -76.68 35.73 105.52
C GLU A 395 -76.81 37.11 106.17
N HIS A 396 -76.18 38.14 105.60
CA HIS A 396 -76.35 39.53 106.05
C HIS A 396 -77.80 40.01 105.92
N GLN A 397 -78.48 39.72 104.81
CA GLN A 397 -79.90 40.05 104.65
C GLN A 397 -80.78 39.31 105.65
N LYS A 398 -80.46 38.05 105.95
CA LYS A 398 -81.14 37.27 106.99
C LYS A 398 -80.91 37.88 108.37
N GLN A 399 -79.67 38.22 108.72
CA GLN A 399 -79.33 38.93 109.95
C GLN A 399 -80.02 40.30 110.04
N GLU A 400 -80.10 41.06 108.95
CA GLU A 400 -80.86 42.33 108.90
C GLU A 400 -82.36 42.10 109.10
N GLN A 401 -82.92 41.05 108.49
CA GLN A 401 -84.32 40.67 108.69
C GLN A 401 -84.57 40.26 110.16
N ASP A 402 -83.67 39.47 110.75
CA ASP A 402 -83.72 39.08 112.16
C ASP A 402 -83.60 40.30 113.09
N VAL A 403 -82.76 41.30 112.76
CA VAL A 403 -82.66 42.59 113.48
C VAL A 403 -83.92 43.44 113.30
N ARG A 404 -84.52 43.47 112.11
CA ARG A 404 -85.81 44.16 111.86
C ARG A 404 -86.95 43.47 112.61
N ASP A 405 -87.00 42.15 112.63
CA ASP A 405 -88.02 41.36 113.31
C ASP A 405 -87.89 41.46 114.83
N THR A 406 -86.66 41.49 115.37
CA THR A 406 -86.40 41.79 116.79
C THR A 406 -86.65 43.27 117.15
N GLY A 407 -86.39 44.20 116.22
CA GLY A 407 -86.75 45.61 116.33
C GLY A 407 -88.27 45.86 116.28
N LEU A 408 -89.01 45.12 115.45
CA LEU A 408 -90.48 45.11 115.42
C LEU A 408 -91.06 44.48 116.69
N LYS A 409 -90.43 43.45 117.27
CA LYS A 409 -90.81 42.94 118.61
C LYS A 409 -90.63 43.98 119.71
N ARG A 410 -89.58 44.83 119.65
CA ARG A 410 -89.39 45.98 120.56
C ARG A 410 -90.34 47.16 120.29
N ARG A 411 -90.80 47.37 119.07
CA ARG A 411 -91.82 48.39 118.73
C ARG A 411 -93.25 47.93 119.04
N LYS A 412 -93.56 46.63 118.94
CA LYS A 412 -94.86 46.06 119.38
C LYS A 412 -95.10 46.12 120.90
N THR A 413 -94.08 46.46 121.69
CA THR A 413 -94.23 46.74 123.14
C THR A 413 -94.37 48.22 123.48
N ARG A 414 -94.48 49.14 122.51
CA ARG A 414 -94.69 50.58 122.78
C ARG A 414 -95.68 51.23 121.82
N SER A 415 -96.97 51.07 122.12
CA SER A 415 -98.04 52.08 122.02
C SER A 415 -99.42 51.44 122.29
N PRO A 416 -100.46 52.20 122.68
CA PRO A 416 -100.53 53.37 123.55
C PRO A 416 -101.56 53.18 124.68
N ARG A 417 -101.47 53.94 125.78
CA ARG A 417 -102.62 54.11 126.70
C ARG A 417 -102.92 55.60 126.88
N ILE A 418 -103.99 55.98 126.20
CA ILE A 418 -104.79 57.18 126.38
C ILE A 418 -105.14 57.35 127.87
N ARG A 419 -104.96 58.55 128.42
CA ARG A 419 -105.88 59.13 129.41
C ARG A 419 -105.89 60.65 129.28
N ALA A 420 -107.04 61.15 128.86
CA ALA A 420 -107.46 62.53 128.93
C ALA A 420 -107.71 62.92 130.40
N ILE A 421 -107.22 64.08 130.83
CA ILE A 421 -107.80 64.89 131.92
C ILE A 421 -107.61 66.38 131.56
N THR A 422 -108.76 67.01 131.36
CA THR A 422 -109.19 68.41 131.46
C THR A 422 -108.28 69.53 132.02
N SER A 423 -108.25 70.63 131.25
CA SER A 423 -108.44 72.07 131.64
C SER A 423 -107.35 72.83 132.43
N PRO A 424 -107.41 74.18 132.55
CA PRO A 424 -107.71 75.26 131.57
C PRO A 424 -106.75 76.50 131.70
N ASN A 425 -107.01 77.55 130.91
CA ASN A 425 -106.45 78.94 130.96
C ASN A 425 -104.94 79.07 130.67
N THR A 426 -104.43 79.98 129.84
CA THR A 426 -104.88 81.30 129.34
C THR A 426 -104.15 81.58 128.03
#